data_AF-A0A7W0ZGU0-F1
#
_entry.id   AF-A0A7W0ZGU0-F1
#
_cell.length_a   1.000
_cell.length_b   1.000
_cell.length_c   1.000
_cell.angle_alpha   90.00
_cell.angle_beta   90.00
_cell.angle_gamma   90.00
#
_symmetry.space_group_name_H-M   'P 1'
#
loop_
_entity.id
_entity.type
_entity.pdbx_description
1 polymer ?
#
loop_
_entity_poly.entity_id
_entity_poly.type
_entity_poly.pdbx_seq_one_letter_code
_entity_poly.pdbx_strand_id
1 'polypeptide(L)'
;IDTIEDQSGPDPEAFLEQTEIKEALAESISSLPEREKLVVTLYYYEELTLREIGEVLGVTESRVSQLHTKAILRLKAHLSSVAREHAET
;
A
#
# COMPACT_ATOMS: atom_id res chain seq x y z
N ILE A 1 -19.17 -22.80 -34.12
CA ILE A 1 -18.38 -23.27 -32.95
C ILE A 1 -18.94 -22.45 -31.80
N ASP A 2 -19.67 -23.11 -30.90
CA ASP A 2 -20.33 -22.48 -29.77
C ASP A 2 -19.29 -22.44 -28.63
N THR A 3 -18.80 -21.25 -28.30
CA THR A 3 -17.80 -21.08 -27.24
C THR A 3 -18.56 -20.96 -25.93
N ILE A 4 -18.44 -21.97 -25.06
CA ILE A 4 -18.97 -21.92 -23.70
C ILE A 4 -17.89 -21.30 -22.81
N GLU A 5 -18.18 -20.12 -22.26
CA GLU A 5 -17.34 -19.42 -21.31
C GLU A 5 -17.36 -20.18 -19.97
N ASP A 6 -16.20 -20.62 -19.49
CA ASP A 6 -16.07 -21.29 -18.20
C ASP A 6 -16.07 -20.25 -17.08
N GLN A 7 -17.22 -20.06 -16.43
CA GLN A 7 -17.41 -19.12 -15.32
C GLN A 7 -16.92 -19.67 -13.96
N SER A 8 -16.28 -20.84 -13.95
CA SER A 8 -15.94 -21.58 -12.72
C SER A 8 -14.51 -21.33 -12.23
N GLY A 9 -13.65 -20.75 -13.07
CA GLY A 9 -12.24 -20.44 -12.76
C GLY A 9 -12.06 -18.99 -12.33
N PRO A 10 -11.03 -18.68 -11.51
CA PRO A 10 -10.65 -17.28 -11.29
C PRO A 10 -10.30 -16.66 -12.64
N ASP A 11 -10.93 -15.53 -12.94
CA ASP A 11 -10.64 -14.75 -14.14
C ASP A 11 -9.12 -14.44 -14.16
N PRO A 12 -8.37 -14.95 -15.16
CA PRO A 12 -6.93 -14.74 -15.24
C PRO A 12 -6.55 -13.26 -15.28
N GLU A 13 -7.40 -12.41 -15.87
CA GLU A 13 -7.20 -10.96 -15.93
C GLU A 13 -7.30 -10.34 -14.52
N ALA A 14 -8.37 -10.66 -13.79
CA ALA A 14 -8.56 -10.19 -12.41
C ALA A 14 -7.50 -10.72 -11.43
N PHE A 15 -6.94 -11.92 -11.67
CA PHE A 15 -5.84 -12.45 -10.87
C PHE A 15 -4.52 -11.71 -11.15
N LEU A 16 -4.24 -11.40 -12.42
CA LEU A 16 -3.07 -10.62 -12.83
C LEU A 16 -3.13 -9.22 -12.23
N GLU A 17 -4.26 -8.52 -12.38
CA GLU A 17 -4.46 -7.16 -11.86
C GLU A 17 -4.24 -7.08 -10.34
N GLN A 18 -4.75 -8.06 -9.59
CA GLN A 18 -4.52 -8.14 -8.14
C GLN A 18 -3.05 -8.36 -7.77
N THR A 19 -2.33 -9.13 -8.58
CA THR A 19 -0.90 -9.42 -8.35
C THR A 19 -0.07 -8.16 -8.60
N GLU A 20 -0.34 -7.45 -9.69
CA GLU A 20 0.32 -6.19 -10.05
C GLU A 20 0.09 -5.11 -8.99
N ILE A 21 -1.15 -4.95 -8.48
CA ILE A 21 -1.46 -4.00 -7.41
C ILE A 21 -0.66 -4.32 -6.13
N LYS A 22 -0.51 -5.61 -5.79
CA LYS A 22 0.27 -6.03 -4.62
C LYS A 22 1.75 -5.74 -4.79
N GLU A 23 2.31 -6.01 -5.96
CA GLU A 23 3.70 -5.73 -6.29
C GLU A 23 3.99 -4.22 -6.24
N ALA A 24 3.13 -3.42 -6.87
CA ALA A 24 3.22 -1.96 -6.83
C ALA A 24 3.13 -1.41 -5.40
N LEU A 25 2.25 -1.95 -4.57
CA LEU A 25 2.15 -1.57 -3.16
C LEU A 25 3.41 -1.96 -2.38
N ALA A 26 3.94 -3.16 -2.59
CA ALA A 26 5.16 -3.62 -1.94
C ALA A 26 6.36 -2.73 -2.28
N GLU A 27 6.51 -2.38 -3.56
CA GLU A 27 7.53 -1.45 -4.03
C GLU A 27 7.33 -0.05 -3.42
N SER A 28 6.09 0.44 -3.41
CA SER A 28 5.74 1.72 -2.79
C SER A 28 6.15 1.77 -1.32
N ILE A 29 5.83 0.72 -0.54
CA ILE A 29 6.23 0.61 0.87
C ILE A 29 7.74 0.55 1.00
N SER A 30 8.43 -0.19 0.12
CA SER A 30 9.89 -0.32 0.14
C SER A 30 10.60 1.03 -0.05
N SER A 31 10.03 1.92 -0.87
CA SER A 31 10.56 3.26 -1.18
C SER A 31 10.27 4.32 -0.11
N LEU A 32 9.42 4.01 0.88
CA LEU A 32 9.15 4.93 1.97
C LEU A 32 10.42 5.25 2.77
N PRO A 33 10.61 6.51 3.21
CA PRO A 33 11.61 6.85 4.21
C PRO A 33 11.49 5.96 5.44
N GLU A 34 12.61 5.58 6.05
CA GLU A 34 12.65 4.56 7.10
C GLU A 34 11.70 4.87 8.28
N ARG A 35 11.62 6.14 8.69
CA ARG A 35 10.69 6.55 9.77
C ARG A 35 9.22 6.48 9.37
N GLU A 36 8.90 6.73 8.11
CA GLU A 36 7.53 6.63 7.58
C GLU A 36 7.13 5.16 7.47
N LYS A 37 8.02 4.32 6.93
CA LYS A 37 7.86 2.86 6.86
C LYS A 37 7.62 2.26 8.24
N LEU A 38 8.45 2.61 9.23
CA LEU A 38 8.32 2.13 10.60
C LEU A 38 6.97 2.52 11.23
N VAL A 39 6.51 3.76 11.02
CA VAL A 39 5.18 4.20 11.51
C VAL A 39 4.05 3.38 10.88
N VAL A 40 4.13 3.10 9.57
CA VAL A 40 3.13 2.27 8.87
C VAL A 40 3.16 0.83 9.39
N THR A 41 4.34 0.23 9.58
CA THR A 41 4.46 -1.12 10.15
C THR A 41 3.85 -1.19 11.55
N LEU A 42 4.23 -0.28 12.45
CA LEU A 42 3.72 -0.29 13.82
C LEU A 42 2.20 -0.07 13.87
N TYR A 43 1.63 0.72 12.95
CA TYR A 43 0.20 1.01 12.93
C TYR A 43 -0.63 -0.12 12.32
N TYR A 44 -0.24 -0.65 11.16
CA TYR A 44 -1.05 -1.63 10.42
C TYR A 44 -0.71 -3.09 10.73
N TYR A 45 0.53 -3.39 11.13
CA TYR A 45 0.98 -4.76 11.42
C TYR A 45 0.98 -5.06 12.91
N GLU A 46 1.48 -4.13 13.72
CA GLU A 46 1.53 -4.28 15.19
C GLU A 46 0.29 -3.69 15.89
N GLU A 47 -0.66 -3.12 15.13
CA GLU A 47 -1.92 -2.55 15.63
C GLU A 47 -1.77 -1.49 16.73
N LEU A 48 -0.62 -0.79 16.79
CA LEU A 48 -0.37 0.23 17.80
C LEU A 48 -1.09 1.54 17.47
N THR A 49 -1.57 2.23 18.51
CA THR A 49 -2.11 3.58 18.38
C THR A 49 -1.01 4.62 18.11
N LEU A 50 -1.36 5.76 17.50
CA LEU A 50 -0.40 6.84 17.25
C LEU A 50 0.32 7.33 18.51
N ARG A 51 -0.36 7.27 19.67
CA ARG A 51 0.19 7.60 20.97
C ARG A 51 1.27 6.58 21.39
N GLU A 52 0.96 5.29 21.34
CA GLU A 52 1.91 4.21 21.68
C GLU A 52 3.12 4.21 20.74
N ILE A 53 2.91 4.47 19.45
CA ILE A 53 4.00 4.64 18.49
C ILE A 53 4.87 5.85 18.87
N GLY A 54 4.26 6.95 19.33
CA GLY A 54 4.99 8.11 19.82
C GLY A 54 5.90 7.77 21.00
N GLU A 55 5.38 6.99 21.95
CA GLU A 55 6.13 6.48 23.10
C GLU A 55 7.30 5.58 22.66
N VAL A 56 7.07 4.64 21.73
CA VAL A 56 8.10 3.74 21.17
C VAL A 56 9.20 4.51 20.43
N LEU A 57 8.82 5.53 19.65
CA LEU A 57 9.75 6.28 18.80
C LEU A 57 10.38 7.49 19.51
N GLY A 58 9.99 7.79 20.75
CA GLY A 58 10.46 8.94 21.52
C GLY A 58 10.04 10.28 20.92
N VAL A 59 8.85 10.36 20.31
CA VAL A 59 8.30 11.58 19.68
C VAL A 59 6.85 11.80 20.09
N THR A 60 6.31 12.99 19.82
CA THR A 60 4.90 13.28 20.12
C THR A 60 3.95 12.53 19.18
N GLU A 61 2.74 12.24 19.64
CA GLU A 61 1.65 11.68 18.81
C GLU A 61 1.40 12.53 17.55
N SER A 62 1.42 13.86 17.67
CA SER A 62 1.28 14.77 16.53
C SER A 62 2.37 14.54 15.47
N ARG A 63 3.62 14.27 15.90
CA ARG A 63 4.71 13.95 14.98
C ARG A 63 4.49 12.62 14.28
N VAL A 64 3.98 11.61 14.97
CA VAL A 64 3.63 10.32 14.37
C VAL A 64 2.50 10.48 13.35
N SER A 65 1.44 11.24 13.70
CA SER A 65 0.34 11.55 12.78
C SER A 65 0.81 12.20 11.48
N GLN A 66 1.77 13.14 11.57
CA GLN A 66 2.39 13.75 10.40
C GLN A 66 3.18 12.75 9.55
N LEU A 67 3.97 11.86 10.18
CA LEU A 67 4.73 10.82 9.49
C LEU A 67 3.79 9.83 8.78
N HIS A 68 2.74 9.38 9.47
CA HIS A 68 1.71 8.52 8.91
C HIS A 68 1.04 9.19 7.71
N THR A 69 0.61 10.45 7.84
CA THR A 69 -0.02 11.19 6.74
C THR A 69 0.90 11.30 5.52
N LYS A 70 2.18 11.60 5.72
CA LYS A 70 3.17 11.63 4.63
C LYS A 70 3.34 10.27 3.95
N ALA A 71 3.43 9.21 4.74
CA ALA A 71 3.52 7.85 4.22
C ALA A 71 2.32 7.53 3.31
N ILE A 72 1.10 7.76 3.79
CA ILE A 72 -0.13 7.51 3.02
C ILE A 72 -0.18 8.34 1.74
N LEU A 73 0.22 9.60 1.77
CA LEU A 73 0.26 10.45 0.56
C LEU A 73 1.27 9.92 -0.47
N ARG A 74 2.44 9.46 -0.05
CA ARG A 74 3.44 8.85 -0.94
C ARG A 74 2.94 7.55 -1.57
N LEU A 75 2.36 6.66 -0.75
CA LEU A 75 1.79 5.40 -1.23
C LEU A 75 0.70 5.66 -2.27
N LYS A 76 -0.22 6.59 -2.00
CA LYS A 76 -1.26 6.98 -2.97
C LYS A 76 -0.68 7.55 -4.26
N ALA A 77 0.34 8.40 -4.17
CA ALA A 77 0.97 8.99 -5.35
C ALA A 77 1.64 7.93 -6.24
N HIS A 78 2.34 6.97 -5.64
CA HIS A 78 3.00 5.89 -6.37
C HIS A 78 1.98 4.97 -7.04
N LEU A 79 0.97 4.50 -6.31
CA LEU A 79 -0.11 3.66 -6.86
C LEU A 79 -0.89 4.39 -7.98
N SER A 80 -1.11 5.70 -7.84
CA SER A 80 -1.76 6.49 -8.89
C SER A 80 -0.89 6.63 -10.15
N SER A 81 0.43 6.58 -10.02
CA SER A 81 1.34 6.58 -11.17
C SER A 81 1.25 5.25 -11.91
N VAL A 82 1.37 4.14 -11.18
CA VAL A 82 1.26 2.79 -11.72
C VAL A 82 -0.07 2.62 -12.45
N ALA A 83 -1.19 2.97 -11.82
CA ALA A 83 -2.51 2.86 -12.44
C ALA A 83 -2.66 3.65 -13.76
N ARG A 84 -1.91 4.77 -13.94
CA ARG A 84 -1.92 5.53 -15.20
C ARG A 84 -1.08 4.86 -16.28
N GLU A 85 0.06 4.28 -15.93
CA GLU A 85 0.92 3.54 -16.87
C GLU A 85 0.17 2.33 -17.47
N HIS A 86 -0.63 1.64 -16.67
CA HIS A 86 -1.49 0.54 -17.15
C HIS A 86 -2.64 1.00 -18.07
N ALA A 87 -3.19 2.21 -17.87
CA ALA A 87 -4.28 2.72 -18.72
C ALA A 87 -3.80 3.18 -20.11
N GLU A 88 -2.49 3.31 -20.30
CA GLU A 88 -1.85 3.76 -21.56
C GLU A 88 -1.24 2.60 -22.38
N THR A 89 -1.28 1.37 -21.88
CA THR A 89 -0.74 0.15 -22.53
C THR A 89 -1.87 -0.70 -23.11
#